data_AF-A0AA51MJT8-F1
#
_entry.id   AF-A0AA51MJT8-F1
#
_cell.length_a   1.000
_cell.length_b   1.000
_cell.length_c   1.000
_cell.angle_alpha   90.00
_cell.angle_beta   90.00
_cell.angle_gamma   90.00
#
_symmetry.space_group_name_H-M   'P 1'
#
loop_
_entity.id
_entity.type
_entity.pdbx_description
1 polymer ?
#
loop_
_entity_poly.entity_id
_entity_poly.type
_entity_poly.pdbx_seq_one_letter_code
_entity_poly.pdbx_strand_id
1 'polypeptide(L)'
;MTLEELNNEVLGCVNTGELSYDTSIDEIDRRTLFEFLQIADLLDAPEQNIDLLCLLQDLNLATEQGNINLAAVLFFAKRPHHINPDFIVKAVTFPGNVIESSSYVDSEDIGGRLRDVFDDTLRFIMRNLHKRQGQQSFNSVGEPEVPRLVFEELLVNALIHRDYFISAPIRVLVYANRIEIVSPGHLPNNLTVEKVKAGNSNLRNPILASFIAKKLLPYRGLGSGILRALEAWPQIDFKDDREGCLFTVTVWRPAD
;
A
#
# COMPACT_ATOMS: atom_id res chain seq x y z
N MET A 1 5.15 -22.50 -7.79
CA MET A 1 4.18 -22.57 -6.68
C MET A 1 2.84 -22.78 -7.36
N THR A 2 2.11 -23.84 -7.05
CA THR A 2 0.81 -24.13 -7.70
C THR A 2 -0.33 -23.31 -7.07
N LEU A 3 -1.48 -23.22 -7.73
CA LEU A 3 -2.69 -22.60 -7.14
C LEU A 3 -3.11 -23.30 -5.83
N GLU A 4 -2.89 -24.61 -5.74
CA GLU A 4 -3.16 -25.39 -4.53
C GLU A 4 -2.17 -25.07 -3.39
N GLU A 5 -0.89 -24.84 -3.70
CA GLU A 5 0.12 -24.37 -2.74
C GLU A 5 -0.17 -22.92 -2.27
N LEU A 6 -0.62 -22.06 -3.18
CA LEU A 6 -1.05 -20.70 -2.87
C LEU A 6 -2.29 -20.70 -1.96
N ASN A 7 -3.28 -21.54 -2.28
CA ASN A 7 -4.49 -21.69 -1.48
C ASN A 7 -4.13 -22.13 -0.06
N ASN A 8 -3.17 -23.05 0.12
CA ASN A 8 -2.70 -23.45 1.45
C ASN A 8 -1.95 -22.33 2.22
N GLU A 9 -1.18 -21.46 1.55
CA GLU A 9 -0.53 -20.29 2.19
C GLU A 9 -1.58 -19.22 2.59
N VAL A 10 -2.62 -19.05 1.78
CA VAL A 10 -3.72 -18.10 2.02
C VAL A 10 -4.72 -18.62 3.07
N LEU A 11 -5.06 -19.91 3.04
CA LEU A 11 -5.95 -20.59 4.00
C LEU A 11 -5.33 -20.72 5.40
N GLY A 12 -4.00 -20.87 5.50
CA GLY A 12 -3.28 -20.88 6.78
C GLY A 12 -3.41 -19.58 7.57
N CYS A 13 -3.96 -18.53 6.95
CA CYS A 13 -4.17 -17.21 7.54
C CYS A 13 -5.64 -16.89 7.88
N VAL A 14 -6.56 -17.84 7.71
CA VAL A 14 -8.00 -17.60 7.90
C VAL A 14 -8.35 -17.68 9.39
N ASN A 15 -8.40 -16.53 10.04
CA ASN A 15 -9.22 -16.32 11.23
C ASN A 15 -10.13 -15.11 10.98
N THR A 16 -11.40 -15.41 10.68
CA THR A 16 -12.61 -14.64 11.02
C THR A 16 -12.46 -13.12 11.08
N GLY A 17 -12.59 -12.47 9.92
CA GLY A 17 -12.71 -11.02 9.82
C GLY A 17 -12.88 -10.50 8.39
N GLU A 18 -13.36 -11.34 7.47
CA GLU A 18 -13.48 -10.94 6.07
C GLU A 18 -14.63 -9.94 5.88
N LEU A 19 -14.30 -8.75 5.39
CA LEU A 19 -15.25 -7.85 4.77
C LEU A 19 -15.59 -8.41 3.38
N SER A 20 -16.63 -9.23 3.31
CA SER A 20 -17.29 -9.52 2.03
C SER A 20 -18.10 -8.29 1.65
N TYR A 21 -17.84 -7.76 0.46
CA TYR A 21 -18.73 -6.75 -0.11
C TYR A 21 -19.88 -7.46 -0.82
N ASP A 22 -21.04 -6.83 -0.87
CA ASP A 22 -22.13 -7.23 -1.77
C ASP A 22 -21.76 -6.77 -3.20
N THR A 23 -20.67 -7.32 -3.73
CA THR A 23 -20.08 -6.93 -5.01
C THR A 23 -19.83 -8.17 -5.85
N SER A 24 -20.38 -8.17 -7.06
CA SER A 24 -20.26 -9.30 -8.01
C SER A 24 -18.84 -9.48 -8.52
N ILE A 25 -18.47 -10.72 -8.84
CA ILE A 25 -17.27 -11.05 -9.64
C ILE A 25 -17.19 -10.29 -10.98
N ASP A 26 -18.31 -9.77 -11.49
CA ASP A 26 -18.36 -8.98 -12.73
C ASP A 26 -17.56 -7.66 -12.63
N GLU A 27 -17.30 -7.17 -11.42
CA GLU A 27 -16.47 -5.99 -11.19
C GLU A 27 -14.96 -6.26 -11.38
N ILE A 28 -14.55 -7.53 -11.52
CA ILE A 28 -13.15 -7.89 -11.74
C ILE A 28 -12.70 -7.52 -13.15
N ASP A 29 -11.57 -6.82 -13.23
CA ASP A 29 -10.81 -6.60 -14.44
C ASP A 29 -10.03 -7.89 -14.78
N ARG A 30 -10.64 -8.71 -15.64
CA ARG A 30 -10.06 -9.98 -16.11
C ARG A 30 -8.66 -9.77 -16.67
N ARG A 31 -8.43 -8.70 -17.43
CA ARG A 31 -7.12 -8.45 -18.05
C ARG A 31 -6.04 -8.33 -16.98
N THR A 32 -6.26 -7.51 -15.96
CA THR A 32 -5.29 -7.32 -14.87
C THR A 32 -5.11 -8.60 -14.04
N LEU A 33 -6.18 -9.35 -13.78
CA LEU A 33 -6.08 -10.64 -13.10
C LEU A 33 -5.23 -11.64 -13.90
N PHE A 34 -5.48 -11.80 -15.20
CA PHE A 34 -4.74 -12.74 -16.04
C PHE A 34 -3.29 -12.30 -16.28
N GLU A 35 -3.02 -11.00 -16.45
CA GLU A 35 -1.65 -10.46 -16.48
C GLU A 35 -0.89 -10.79 -15.18
N PHE A 36 -1.55 -10.64 -14.02
CA PHE A 36 -0.97 -11.03 -12.74
C PHE A 36 -0.66 -12.53 -12.67
N LEU A 37 -1.62 -13.38 -13.06
CA LEU A 37 -1.43 -14.85 -12.99
C LEU A 37 -0.30 -15.31 -13.92
N GLN A 38 -0.10 -14.67 -15.08
CA GLN A 38 1.06 -14.92 -15.94
C GLN A 38 2.38 -14.56 -15.26
N ILE A 39 2.48 -13.36 -14.68
CA ILE A 39 3.69 -12.89 -13.99
C ILE A 39 3.98 -13.76 -12.76
N ALA A 40 2.93 -14.26 -12.11
CA ALA A 40 3.02 -15.12 -10.95
C ALA A 40 3.32 -16.60 -11.27
N ASP A 41 3.32 -16.99 -12.55
CA ASP A 41 3.46 -18.37 -13.02
C ASP A 41 2.36 -19.29 -12.45
N LEU A 42 1.10 -18.81 -12.50
CA LEU A 42 -0.09 -19.46 -11.96
C LEU A 42 -1.13 -19.81 -13.05
N LEU A 43 -0.80 -19.64 -14.33
CA LEU A 43 -1.68 -20.04 -15.44
C LEU A 43 -1.19 -21.33 -16.08
N ASP A 44 -1.92 -22.41 -15.82
CA ASP A 44 -1.68 -23.71 -16.43
C ASP A 44 -2.54 -23.96 -17.68
N ALA A 45 -3.46 -23.05 -18.01
CA ALA A 45 -4.41 -23.17 -19.11
C ALA A 45 -4.69 -21.83 -19.84
N PRO A 46 -5.17 -21.86 -21.10
CA PRO A 46 -5.61 -20.66 -21.80
C PRO A 46 -6.78 -19.98 -21.08
N GLU A 47 -6.77 -18.64 -21.02
CA GLU A 47 -7.78 -17.80 -20.34
C GLU A 47 -9.23 -18.18 -20.67
N GLN A 48 -9.50 -18.57 -21.92
CA GLN A 48 -10.84 -18.89 -22.42
C GLN A 48 -11.47 -20.13 -21.78
N ASN A 49 -10.66 -21.01 -21.18
CA ASN A 49 -11.10 -22.26 -20.57
C ASN A 49 -11.20 -22.17 -19.04
N ILE A 50 -10.94 -20.99 -18.45
CA ILE A 50 -10.90 -20.81 -17.01
C ILE A 50 -12.24 -20.29 -16.50
N ASP A 51 -12.83 -21.03 -15.56
CA ASP A 51 -13.97 -20.57 -14.77
C ASP A 51 -13.49 -19.48 -13.79
N LEU A 52 -13.95 -18.26 -14.00
CA LEU A 52 -13.54 -17.10 -13.21
C LEU A 52 -13.95 -17.24 -11.74
N LEU A 53 -15.12 -17.79 -11.45
CA LEU A 53 -15.60 -17.92 -10.08
C LEU A 53 -14.73 -18.93 -9.32
N CYS A 54 -14.50 -20.10 -9.92
CA CYS A 54 -13.64 -21.13 -9.32
C CYS A 54 -12.22 -20.61 -9.09
N LEU A 55 -11.65 -19.91 -10.08
CA LEU A 55 -10.32 -19.29 -9.94
C LEU A 55 -10.27 -18.28 -8.79
N LEU A 56 -11.26 -17.39 -8.68
CA LEU A 56 -11.30 -16.39 -7.60
C LEU A 56 -11.50 -17.06 -6.23
N GLN A 57 -12.26 -18.16 -6.15
CA GLN A 57 -12.41 -18.96 -4.93
C GLN A 57 -11.10 -19.64 -4.54
N ASP A 58 -10.36 -20.21 -5.49
CA ASP A 58 -9.04 -20.83 -5.26
C ASP A 58 -8.00 -19.82 -4.74
N LEU A 59 -8.14 -18.56 -5.13
CA LEU A 59 -7.31 -17.45 -4.66
C LEU A 59 -7.80 -16.82 -3.34
N ASN A 60 -8.90 -17.33 -2.77
CA ASN A 60 -9.64 -16.74 -1.64
C ASN A 60 -10.00 -15.25 -1.86
N LEU A 61 -10.51 -14.95 -3.05
CA LEU A 61 -10.93 -13.61 -3.50
C LEU A 61 -12.45 -13.49 -3.67
N ALA A 62 -13.16 -14.62 -3.79
CA ALA A 62 -14.61 -14.66 -3.89
C ALA A 62 -15.21 -15.71 -2.96
N THR A 63 -16.43 -15.45 -2.48
CA THR A 63 -17.22 -16.41 -1.70
C THR A 63 -17.85 -17.47 -2.60
N GLU A 64 -18.39 -18.52 -1.99
CA GLU A 64 -19.21 -19.54 -2.68
C GLU A 64 -20.40 -18.92 -3.43
N GLN A 65 -20.95 -17.81 -2.95
CA GLN A 65 -22.10 -17.12 -3.54
C GLN A 65 -21.70 -16.18 -4.70
N GLY A 66 -20.42 -16.05 -5.03
CA GLY A 66 -19.94 -15.17 -6.11
C GLY A 66 -19.77 -13.70 -5.71
N ASN A 67 -19.65 -13.42 -4.41
CA ASN A 67 -19.32 -12.09 -3.91
C ASN A 67 -17.81 -11.95 -3.72
N ILE A 68 -17.23 -10.84 -4.16
CA ILE A 68 -15.80 -10.58 -4.01
C ILE A 68 -15.47 -9.90 -2.67
N ASN A 69 -14.32 -10.25 -2.11
CA ASN A 69 -13.84 -9.65 -0.86
C ASN A 69 -13.01 -8.38 -1.12
N LEU A 70 -12.60 -7.72 -0.04
CA LEU A 70 -11.78 -6.51 -0.11
C LEU A 70 -10.50 -6.66 -0.94
N ALA A 71 -9.80 -7.78 -0.80
CA ALA A 71 -8.55 -7.98 -1.52
C ALA A 71 -8.79 -8.05 -3.02
N ALA A 72 -9.85 -8.73 -3.45
CA ALA A 72 -10.24 -8.81 -4.85
C ALA A 72 -10.57 -7.42 -5.41
N VAL A 73 -11.29 -6.60 -4.63
CA VAL A 73 -11.59 -5.21 -4.98
C VAL A 73 -10.30 -4.40 -5.15
N LEU A 74 -9.42 -4.43 -4.14
CA LEU A 74 -8.19 -3.63 -4.14
C LEU A 74 -7.19 -4.08 -5.21
N PHE A 75 -7.09 -5.37 -5.51
CA PHE A 75 -6.11 -5.87 -6.48
C PHE A 75 -6.62 -5.82 -7.92
N PHE A 76 -7.89 -6.16 -8.14
CA PHE A 76 -8.37 -6.54 -9.46
C PHE A 76 -9.69 -5.91 -9.87
N ALA A 77 -10.39 -5.12 -9.05
CA ALA A 77 -11.62 -4.47 -9.52
C ALA A 77 -11.32 -3.41 -10.61
N LYS A 78 -12.25 -3.27 -11.55
CA LYS A 78 -12.22 -2.27 -12.63
C LYS A 78 -12.18 -0.85 -12.08
N ARG A 79 -12.94 -0.58 -11.01
CA ARG A 79 -13.05 0.74 -10.37
C ARG A 79 -13.15 0.62 -8.85
N PRO A 80 -12.05 0.33 -8.14
CA PRO A 80 -12.08 0.08 -6.70
C PRO A 80 -12.63 1.26 -5.89
N HIS A 81 -12.33 2.49 -6.32
CA HIS A 81 -12.79 3.73 -5.67
C HIS A 81 -14.32 3.96 -5.77
N HIS A 82 -15.03 3.29 -6.69
CA HIS A 82 -16.50 3.33 -6.70
C HIS A 82 -17.11 2.42 -5.63
N ILE A 83 -16.42 1.33 -5.30
CA ILE A 83 -16.85 0.34 -4.29
C ILE A 83 -16.42 0.83 -2.90
N ASN A 84 -15.21 1.39 -2.79
CA ASN A 84 -14.68 1.97 -1.55
C ASN A 84 -14.05 3.36 -1.78
N PRO A 85 -14.85 4.43 -1.73
CA PRO A 85 -14.38 5.80 -1.97
C PRO A 85 -13.29 6.28 -1.01
N ASP A 86 -13.27 5.76 0.22
CA ASP A 86 -12.29 6.17 1.24
C ASP A 86 -10.94 5.45 1.11
N PHE A 87 -10.83 4.45 0.22
CA PHE A 87 -9.59 3.68 0.03
C PHE A 87 -8.71 4.35 -1.03
N ILE A 88 -8.42 5.60 -0.76
CA ILE A 88 -7.57 6.47 -1.56
C ILE A 88 -6.45 7.05 -0.69
N VAL A 89 -5.45 7.63 -1.35
CA VAL A 89 -4.47 8.50 -0.72
C VAL A 89 -4.82 9.94 -1.06
N LYS A 90 -5.00 10.79 -0.04
CA LYS A 90 -5.05 12.24 -0.21
C LYS A 90 -3.65 12.80 -0.06
N ALA A 91 -3.07 13.29 -1.15
CA ALA A 91 -1.72 13.80 -1.19
C ALA A 91 -1.72 15.32 -1.37
N VAL A 92 -1.01 16.06 -0.50
CA VAL A 92 -0.94 17.53 -0.55
C VAL A 92 0.47 18.00 -0.24
N THR A 93 0.98 18.94 -1.03
CA THR A 93 2.22 19.65 -0.79
C THR A 93 1.92 21.07 -0.33
N PHE A 94 2.47 21.47 0.81
CA PHE A 94 2.33 22.81 1.38
C PHE A 94 3.56 23.66 1.10
N PRO A 95 3.42 24.99 0.94
CA PRO A 95 4.56 25.89 0.76
C PRO A 95 5.44 26.02 2.01
N GLY A 96 4.90 25.71 3.18
CA GLY A 96 5.58 25.87 4.47
C GLY A 96 5.55 24.60 5.33
N ASN A 97 5.65 24.81 6.65
CA ASN A 97 5.73 23.74 7.64
C ASN A 97 4.42 23.50 8.41
N VAL A 98 3.39 24.28 8.10
CA VAL A 98 2.06 24.22 8.71
C VAL A 98 1.03 23.83 7.67
N ILE A 99 -0.06 23.21 8.10
CA ILE A 99 -1.22 23.03 7.24
C ILE A 99 -1.82 24.42 7.00
N GLU A 100 -1.78 24.87 5.75
CA GLU A 100 -2.41 26.12 5.36
C GLU A 100 -3.82 25.85 4.83
N SER A 101 -4.82 26.51 5.39
CA SER A 101 -6.21 26.34 4.96
C SER A 101 -6.53 27.01 3.63
N SER A 102 -5.65 27.89 3.12
CA SER A 102 -5.90 28.71 1.93
C SER A 102 -4.94 28.48 0.76
N SER A 103 -3.87 27.68 0.90
CA SER A 103 -2.91 27.47 -0.19
C SER A 103 -2.25 26.09 -0.17
N TYR A 104 -1.96 25.55 -1.37
CA TYR A 104 -1.15 24.36 -1.59
C TYR A 104 -0.31 24.54 -2.86
N VAL A 105 0.79 23.79 -2.96
CA VAL A 105 1.69 23.77 -4.14
C VAL A 105 1.23 22.70 -5.14
N ASP A 106 0.88 21.52 -4.64
CA ASP A 106 0.41 20.37 -5.42
C ASP A 106 -0.61 19.58 -4.58
N SER A 107 -1.60 18.97 -5.21
CA SER A 107 -2.66 18.21 -4.52
C SER A 107 -3.26 17.17 -5.46
N GLU A 108 -3.44 15.95 -4.95
CA GLU A 108 -3.98 14.84 -5.72
C GLU A 108 -4.77 13.87 -4.82
N ASP A 109 -6.00 13.53 -5.26
CA ASP A 109 -6.76 12.41 -4.69
C ASP A 109 -6.43 11.16 -5.51
N ILE A 110 -5.60 10.28 -4.95
CA ILE A 110 -5.00 9.13 -5.64
C ILE A 110 -5.81 7.87 -5.30
N GLY A 111 -6.53 7.36 -6.28
CA GLY A 111 -7.32 6.13 -6.16
C GLY A 111 -7.02 5.14 -7.28
N GLY A 112 -7.61 3.95 -7.21
CA GLY A 112 -7.37 2.88 -8.17
C GLY A 112 -7.15 1.55 -7.47
N ARG A 113 -6.50 0.61 -8.15
CA ARG A 113 -6.06 -0.63 -7.51
C ARG A 113 -4.88 -0.33 -6.61
N LEU A 114 -4.57 -1.25 -5.69
CA LEU A 114 -3.50 -1.08 -4.72
C LEU A 114 -2.15 -0.75 -5.37
N ARG A 115 -1.89 -1.35 -6.55
CA ARG A 115 -0.69 -1.05 -7.34
C ARG A 115 -0.69 0.38 -7.89
N ASP A 116 -1.83 0.82 -8.45
CA ASP A 116 -1.98 2.16 -9.00
C ASP A 116 -1.77 3.20 -7.88
N VAL A 117 -2.45 3.00 -6.74
CA VAL A 117 -2.32 3.88 -5.56
C VAL A 117 -0.87 3.95 -5.08
N PHE A 118 -0.15 2.83 -5.03
CA PHE A 118 1.26 2.80 -4.66
C PHE A 118 2.14 3.60 -5.64
N ASP A 119 2.06 3.29 -6.95
CA ASP A 119 2.92 3.89 -7.97
C ASP A 119 2.66 5.40 -8.10
N ASP A 120 1.40 5.81 -8.05
CA ASP A 120 0.99 7.21 -8.21
C ASP A 120 1.33 8.03 -6.96
N THR A 121 1.14 7.47 -5.75
CA THR A 121 1.56 8.13 -4.50
C THR A 121 3.06 8.30 -4.45
N LEU A 122 3.82 7.27 -4.84
CA LEU A 122 5.27 7.38 -4.90
C LEU A 122 5.69 8.44 -5.92
N ARG A 123 5.05 8.49 -7.10
CA ARG A 123 5.30 9.53 -8.11
C ARG A 123 5.01 10.93 -7.58
N PHE A 124 3.91 11.09 -6.83
CA PHE A 124 3.55 12.35 -6.17
C PHE A 124 4.65 12.79 -5.19
N ILE A 125 5.13 11.89 -4.33
CA ILE A 125 6.21 12.22 -3.39
C ILE A 125 7.48 12.60 -4.17
N MET A 126 7.94 11.74 -5.09
CA MET A 126 9.21 11.94 -5.79
C MET A 126 9.25 13.19 -6.68
N ARG A 127 8.11 13.66 -7.20
CA ARG A 127 8.04 14.91 -7.98
C ARG A 127 8.08 16.16 -7.09
N ASN A 128 7.67 16.03 -5.83
CA ASN A 128 7.60 17.13 -4.86
C ASN A 128 8.84 17.22 -3.93
N LEU A 129 9.78 16.28 -4.03
CA LEU A 129 11.08 16.37 -3.34
C LEU A 129 12.05 17.26 -4.11
N HIS A 130 12.93 17.95 -3.36
CA HIS A 130 14.07 18.61 -3.99
C HIS A 130 15.01 17.58 -4.58
N LYS A 131 15.58 17.91 -5.75
CA LYS A 131 16.55 17.07 -6.44
C LYS A 131 17.88 17.79 -6.48
N ARG A 132 18.94 17.12 -6.03
CA ARG A 132 20.32 17.63 -6.03
C ARG A 132 21.10 16.89 -7.11
N GLN A 133 21.87 17.61 -7.91
CA GLN A 133 22.72 16.99 -8.94
C GLN A 133 23.84 16.11 -8.34
N GLY A 134 24.29 16.42 -7.12
CA GLY A 134 25.39 15.70 -6.49
C GLY A 134 26.68 15.78 -7.33
N GLN A 135 27.35 14.65 -7.49
CA GLN A 135 28.57 14.51 -8.31
C GLN A 135 28.26 14.08 -9.76
N GLN A 136 26.99 14.13 -10.17
CA GLN A 136 26.58 13.66 -11.49
C GLN A 136 26.86 14.70 -12.58
N SER A 137 26.90 14.25 -13.84
CA SER A 137 27.07 15.14 -14.98
C SER A 137 25.88 16.10 -15.15
N PHE A 138 26.07 17.19 -15.90
CA PHE A 138 24.98 18.12 -16.23
C PHE A 138 23.79 17.44 -16.93
N ASN A 139 24.03 16.32 -17.63
CA ASN A 139 23.00 15.60 -18.36
C ASN A 139 22.30 14.52 -17.51
N SER A 140 22.57 14.46 -16.20
CA SER A 140 21.98 13.49 -15.28
C SER A 140 20.72 14.04 -14.62
N VAL A 141 19.75 13.16 -14.38
CA VAL A 141 18.57 13.50 -13.58
C VAL A 141 19.00 13.61 -12.12
N GLY A 142 18.74 14.76 -11.50
CA GLY A 142 19.11 15.00 -10.11
C GLY A 142 18.53 13.95 -9.14
N GLU A 143 19.30 13.65 -8.10
CA GLU A 143 18.94 12.68 -7.07
C GLU A 143 18.01 13.33 -6.04
N PRO A 144 16.94 12.63 -5.63
CA PRO A 144 16.03 13.14 -4.61
C PRO A 144 16.75 13.27 -3.26
N GLU A 145 16.42 14.31 -2.51
CA GLU A 145 17.05 14.60 -1.21
C GLU A 145 16.82 13.51 -0.14
N VAL A 146 15.76 12.71 -0.30
CA VAL A 146 15.51 11.49 0.46
C VAL A 146 15.44 10.31 -0.52
N PRO A 147 16.13 9.18 -0.24
CA PRO A 147 16.14 8.04 -1.16
C PRO A 147 14.74 7.48 -1.45
N ARG A 148 14.48 7.16 -2.72
CA ARG A 148 13.20 6.57 -3.17
C ARG A 148 12.79 5.32 -2.35
N LEU A 149 13.77 4.48 -1.98
CA LEU A 149 13.57 3.28 -1.18
C LEU A 149 12.83 3.55 0.13
N VAL A 150 13.10 4.69 0.78
CA VAL A 150 12.43 5.06 2.05
C VAL A 150 10.92 5.09 1.85
N PHE A 151 10.47 5.78 0.80
CA PHE A 151 9.04 5.89 0.52
C PHE A 151 8.44 4.60 -0.03
N GLU A 152 9.19 3.77 -0.75
CA GLU A 152 8.71 2.44 -1.14
C GLU A 152 8.34 1.61 0.09
N GLU A 153 9.24 1.53 1.08
CA GLU A 153 9.00 0.77 2.30
C GLU A 153 7.86 1.37 3.13
N LEU A 154 7.84 2.69 3.32
CA LEU A 154 6.84 3.33 4.16
C LEU A 154 5.44 3.29 3.53
N LEU A 155 5.33 3.48 2.21
CA LEU A 155 4.03 3.41 1.51
C LEU A 155 3.48 1.99 1.48
N VAL A 156 4.32 0.99 1.19
CA VAL A 156 3.88 -0.41 1.27
C VAL A 156 3.38 -0.74 2.68
N ASN A 157 4.10 -0.32 3.72
CA ASN A 157 3.64 -0.54 5.09
C ASN A 157 2.31 0.15 5.37
N ALA A 158 2.15 1.41 4.96
CA ALA A 158 0.89 2.14 5.13
C ALA A 158 -0.28 1.45 4.42
N LEU A 159 -0.10 1.00 3.18
CA LEU A 159 -1.15 0.34 2.40
C LEU A 159 -1.52 -1.04 2.93
N ILE A 160 -0.54 -1.86 3.32
CA ILE A 160 -0.76 -3.24 3.78
C ILE A 160 -1.34 -3.28 5.19
N HIS A 161 -0.86 -2.41 6.09
CA HIS A 161 -1.22 -2.41 7.50
C HIS A 161 -2.32 -1.41 7.87
N ARG A 162 -2.84 -0.64 6.90
CA ARG A 162 -4.04 0.20 7.07
C ARG A 162 -5.17 -0.60 7.71
N ASP A 163 -5.88 0.03 8.64
CA ASP A 163 -7.13 -0.51 9.15
C ASP A 163 -8.27 -0.23 8.15
N TYR A 164 -8.68 -1.27 7.42
CA TYR A 164 -9.72 -1.17 6.40
C TYR A 164 -11.15 -1.15 6.95
N PHE A 165 -11.33 -1.29 8.27
CA PHE A 165 -12.62 -1.02 8.91
C PHE A 165 -12.87 0.47 9.16
N ILE A 166 -11.83 1.31 9.01
CA ILE A 166 -11.94 2.76 9.18
C ILE A 166 -12.18 3.43 7.82
N SER A 167 -13.30 4.15 7.71
CA SER A 167 -13.67 4.99 6.55
C SER A 167 -12.90 6.32 6.62
N ALA A 168 -11.62 6.27 6.27
CA ALA A 168 -10.75 7.43 6.18
C ALA A 168 -9.59 7.20 5.19
N PRO A 169 -9.17 8.19 4.40
CA PRO A 169 -8.05 8.01 3.47
C PRO A 169 -6.71 7.96 4.21
N ILE A 170 -5.71 7.34 3.57
CA ILE A 170 -4.31 7.62 3.93
C ILE A 170 -4.02 9.07 3.50
N ARG A 171 -3.28 9.81 4.32
CA ARG A 171 -2.85 11.17 3.97
C ARG A 171 -1.35 11.20 3.77
N VAL A 172 -0.92 11.81 2.67
CA VAL A 172 0.49 12.09 2.39
C VAL A 172 0.65 13.61 2.36
N LEU A 173 1.31 14.14 3.38
CA LEU A 173 1.45 15.59 3.58
C LEU A 173 2.93 15.95 3.41
N VAL A 174 3.25 16.67 2.34
CA VAL A 174 4.61 17.13 2.04
C VAL A 174 4.74 18.58 2.50
N TYR A 175 5.64 18.82 3.44
CA TYR A 175 5.97 20.14 3.96
C TYR A 175 7.38 20.55 3.51
N ALA A 176 7.72 21.82 3.72
CA ALA A 176 9.07 22.31 3.44
C ALA A 176 10.16 21.56 4.24
N ASN A 177 9.88 21.11 5.47
CA ASN A 177 10.85 20.43 6.33
C ASN A 177 10.64 18.92 6.54
N ARG A 178 9.52 18.35 6.10
CA ARG A 178 9.18 16.93 6.37
C ARG A 178 8.12 16.40 5.43
N ILE A 179 7.98 15.08 5.41
CA ILE A 179 6.89 14.37 4.75
C ILE A 179 6.19 13.52 5.81
N GLU A 180 4.88 13.63 5.93
CA GLU A 180 4.07 12.81 6.84
C GLU A 180 3.21 11.83 6.05
N ILE A 181 3.30 10.55 6.37
CA ILE A 181 2.38 9.51 5.89
C ILE A 181 1.49 9.13 7.08
N VAL A 182 0.21 9.50 7.02
CA VAL A 182 -0.77 9.27 8.08
C VAL A 182 -1.73 8.17 7.64
N SER A 183 -1.63 7.01 8.28
CA SER A 183 -2.47 5.85 8.01
C SER A 183 -3.61 5.72 9.04
N PRO A 184 -4.83 5.38 8.62
CA PRO A 184 -5.91 4.97 9.51
C PRO A 184 -5.54 3.72 10.32
N GLY A 185 -5.87 3.73 11.61
CA GLY A 185 -5.60 2.66 12.56
C GLY A 185 -4.34 2.92 13.40
N HIS A 186 -4.31 2.34 14.59
CA HIS A 186 -3.13 2.33 15.48
C HIS A 186 -2.36 0.99 15.36
N LEU A 187 -1.25 0.79 16.07
CA LEU A 187 -0.54 -0.51 16.07
C LEU A 187 -1.37 -1.62 16.73
N PRO A 188 -1.51 -2.82 16.13
CA PRO A 188 -2.36 -3.88 16.67
C PRO A 188 -1.77 -4.53 17.93
N ASN A 189 -2.64 -4.98 18.82
CA ASN A 189 -2.29 -5.75 20.02
C ASN A 189 -1.23 -5.05 20.89
N ASN A 190 -0.16 -5.78 21.21
CA ASN A 190 0.92 -5.36 22.10
C ASN A 190 2.13 -4.81 21.32
N LEU A 191 1.94 -4.49 20.04
CA LEU A 191 2.98 -3.92 19.19
C LEU A 191 3.19 -2.45 19.57
N THR A 192 4.45 -2.04 19.68
CA THR A 192 4.85 -0.66 20.00
C THR A 192 5.78 -0.15 18.92
N VAL A 193 5.98 1.17 18.85
CA VAL A 193 6.91 1.79 17.89
C VAL A 193 8.31 1.17 18.02
N GLU A 194 8.79 0.94 19.23
CA GLU A 194 10.11 0.35 19.48
C GLU A 194 10.22 -1.07 18.90
N LYS A 195 9.16 -1.88 19.05
CA LYS A 195 9.11 -3.23 18.48
C LYS A 195 9.07 -3.21 16.96
N VAL A 196 8.31 -2.29 16.36
CA VAL A 196 8.30 -2.11 14.89
C VAL A 196 9.69 -1.72 14.38
N LYS A 197 10.37 -0.80 15.08
CA LYS A 197 11.75 -0.41 14.78
C LYS A 197 12.77 -1.53 14.99
N ALA A 198 12.43 -2.57 15.77
CA ALA A 198 13.22 -3.79 15.93
C ALA A 198 12.90 -4.87 14.87
N GLY A 199 11.98 -4.60 13.94
CA GLY A 199 11.58 -5.53 12.88
C GLY A 199 10.41 -6.44 13.23
N ASN A 200 9.75 -6.24 14.39
CA ASN A 200 8.55 -6.99 14.72
C ASN A 200 7.40 -6.54 13.83
N SER A 201 6.71 -7.50 13.21
CA SER A 201 5.53 -7.24 12.39
C SER A 201 4.39 -8.15 12.85
N ASN A 202 3.20 -7.56 12.96
CA ASN A 202 1.96 -8.29 13.13
C ASN A 202 1.09 -8.03 11.89
N LEU A 203 0.68 -9.11 11.22
CA LEU A 203 -0.20 -9.02 10.07
C LEU A 203 -1.62 -8.67 10.54
N ARG A 204 -2.11 -7.52 10.10
CA ARG A 204 -3.50 -7.08 10.33
C ARG A 204 -4.45 -7.64 9.28
N ASN A 205 -4.01 -7.63 8.03
CA ASN A 205 -4.80 -8.03 6.87
C ASN A 205 -4.09 -9.20 6.15
N PRO A 206 -4.31 -10.45 6.55
CA PRO A 206 -3.51 -11.55 6.02
C PRO A 206 -3.68 -11.77 4.51
N ILE A 207 -4.87 -11.53 3.97
CA ILE A 207 -5.12 -11.61 2.52
C ILE A 207 -4.44 -10.44 1.78
N LEU A 208 -4.41 -9.24 2.35
CA LEU A 208 -3.66 -8.12 1.76
C LEU A 208 -2.16 -8.29 1.93
N ALA A 209 -1.69 -9.07 2.90
CA ALA A 209 -0.29 -9.46 3.05
C ALA A 209 0.04 -10.80 2.36
N SER A 210 -0.89 -11.32 1.57
CA SER A 210 -0.73 -12.59 0.86
C SER A 210 0.33 -12.50 -0.22
N PHE A 211 0.62 -13.65 -0.82
CA PHE A 211 1.45 -13.75 -2.01
C PHE A 211 1.07 -12.76 -3.12
N ILE A 212 -0.21 -12.44 -3.30
CA ILE A 212 -0.67 -11.49 -4.33
C ILE A 212 -0.02 -10.12 -4.13
N ALA A 213 -0.05 -9.59 -2.91
CA ALA A 213 0.61 -8.32 -2.62
C ALA A 213 2.14 -8.40 -2.73
N LYS A 214 2.76 -9.53 -2.36
CA LYS A 214 4.21 -9.73 -2.51
C LYS A 214 4.67 -9.69 -3.98
N LYS A 215 3.77 -10.00 -4.91
CA LYS A 215 4.01 -9.98 -6.36
C LYS A 215 3.63 -8.65 -7.00
N LEU A 216 2.58 -7.98 -6.51
CA LEU A 216 2.14 -6.69 -7.03
C LEU A 216 2.96 -5.52 -6.50
N LEU A 217 3.41 -5.55 -5.24
CA LEU A 217 4.12 -4.45 -4.58
C LEU A 217 5.57 -4.84 -4.27
N PRO A 218 6.48 -3.87 -4.05
CA PRO A 218 7.84 -4.14 -3.57
C PRO A 218 7.84 -4.56 -2.08
N TYR A 219 7.19 -5.69 -1.78
CA TYR A 219 6.90 -6.19 -0.44
C TYR A 219 7.34 -7.64 -0.29
N ARG A 220 8.07 -7.96 0.79
CA ARG A 220 8.48 -9.35 1.10
C ARG A 220 7.83 -9.94 2.35
N GLY A 221 7.20 -9.14 3.20
CA GLY A 221 6.55 -9.61 4.43
C GLY A 221 7.50 -10.10 5.55
N LEU A 222 8.79 -9.79 5.46
CA LEU A 222 9.81 -10.24 6.44
C LEU A 222 9.98 -9.33 7.66
N GLY A 223 9.16 -8.28 7.82
CA GLY A 223 9.33 -7.27 8.89
C GLY A 223 10.54 -6.35 8.73
N SER A 224 11.33 -6.51 7.66
CA SER A 224 12.58 -5.76 7.45
C SER A 224 12.43 -4.41 6.74
N GLY A 225 11.22 -4.04 6.30
CA GLY A 225 11.01 -2.82 5.51
C GLY A 225 11.31 -1.54 6.27
N ILE A 226 10.81 -1.44 7.50
CA ILE A 226 11.09 -0.30 8.39
C ILE A 226 12.58 -0.19 8.72
N LEU A 227 13.26 -1.33 8.93
CA LEU A 227 14.70 -1.37 9.18
C LEU A 227 15.49 -0.83 7.97
N ARG A 228 15.15 -1.26 6.75
CA ARG A 228 15.78 -0.75 5.52
C ARG A 228 15.54 0.74 5.33
N ALA A 229 14.33 1.23 5.61
CA ALA A 229 14.02 2.65 5.53
C ALA A 229 14.86 3.47 6.52
N LEU A 230 14.99 3.00 7.77
CA LEU A 230 15.80 3.63 8.81
C LEU A 230 17.31 3.58 8.52
N GLU A 231 17.79 2.49 7.92
CA GLU A 231 19.17 2.35 7.48
C GLU A 231 19.49 3.34 6.35
N ALA A 232 18.58 3.48 5.38
CA ALA A 232 18.73 4.42 4.27
C ALA A 232 18.54 5.89 4.70
N TRP A 233 17.68 6.14 5.69
CA TRP A 233 17.39 7.48 6.20
C TRP A 233 17.03 7.44 7.69
N PRO A 234 17.97 7.76 8.60
CA PRO A 234 17.73 7.65 10.04
C PRO A 234 16.75 8.69 10.61
N GLN A 235 16.49 9.79 9.89
CA GLN A 235 15.65 10.90 10.36
C GLN A 235 14.16 10.60 10.10
N ILE A 236 13.67 9.51 10.68
CA ILE A 236 12.28 9.07 10.59
C ILE A 236 11.69 8.88 12.00
N ASP A 237 10.58 9.56 12.26
CA ASP A 237 9.80 9.40 13.48
C ASP A 237 8.50 8.63 13.21
N PHE A 238 8.03 7.94 14.25
CA PHE A 238 6.81 7.14 14.22
C PHE A 238 5.94 7.53 15.42
N LYS A 239 4.67 7.80 15.18
CA LYS A 239 3.68 8.14 16.20
C LYS A 239 2.49 7.18 16.12
N ASP A 240 2.26 6.44 17.19
CA ASP A 240 1.08 5.59 17.40
C ASP A 240 0.03 6.38 18.22
N ASP A 241 -0.89 7.07 17.54
CA ASP A 241 -1.96 7.84 18.16
C ASP A 241 -3.17 6.94 18.41
N ARG A 242 -3.20 6.30 19.58
CA ARG A 242 -4.24 5.33 19.95
C ARG A 242 -5.61 5.98 20.17
N GLU A 243 -5.65 7.21 20.69
CA GLU A 243 -6.91 7.94 20.90
C GLU A 243 -7.50 8.42 19.58
N GLY A 244 -6.66 8.97 18.69
CA GLY A 244 -7.06 9.38 17.35
C GLY A 244 -7.24 8.23 16.36
N CYS A 245 -6.82 7.02 16.73
CA CYS A 245 -6.77 5.83 15.87
C CYS A 245 -5.99 6.08 14.56
N LEU A 246 -4.79 6.64 14.69
CA LEU A 246 -3.91 6.98 13.57
C LEU A 246 -2.48 6.52 13.83
N PHE A 247 -1.81 6.07 12.78
CA PHE A 247 -0.38 5.83 12.78
C PHE A 247 0.28 6.80 11.81
N THR A 248 1.21 7.62 12.31
CA THR A 248 1.92 8.62 11.50
C THR A 248 3.38 8.27 11.41
N VAL A 249 3.91 8.28 10.18
CA VAL A 249 5.35 8.25 9.93
C VAL A 249 5.79 9.60 9.40
N THR A 250 6.79 10.20 10.03
CA THR A 250 7.34 11.50 9.65
C THR A 250 8.76 11.32 9.17
N VAL A 251 9.00 11.63 7.90
CA VAL A 251 10.34 11.64 7.29
C VAL A 251 10.83 13.08 7.26
N TRP A 252 11.87 13.39 8.03
CA TRP A 252 12.46 14.73 8.05
C TRP A 252 13.33 14.95 6.82
N ARG A 253 13.15 16.11 6.18
CA ARG A 253 13.99 16.54 5.05
C ARG A 253 15.32 17.07 5.59
N PRO A 254 16.43 16.97 4.84
CA PRO A 254 17.67 17.58 5.26
C PRO A 254 17.48 19.08 5.47
N ALA A 255 18.08 19.63 6.53
CA ALA A 255 18.19 21.08 6.67
C ALA A 255 18.99 21.63 5.48
N ASP A 256 18.53 22.74 4.91
CA ASP A 256 19.28 23.50 3.91
C ASP A 256 20.53 24.18 4.52
#